data_AF-H9MC03-F1
#
_entry.id   AF-H9MC03-F1
#
_cell.length_a   1.000
_cell.length_b   1.000
_cell.length_c   1.000
_cell.angle_alpha   90.00
_cell.angle_beta   90.00
_cell.angle_gamma   90.00
#
_symmetry.space_group_name_H-M   'P 1'
#
loop_
_entity.id
_entity.type
_entity.pdbx_description
1 polymer ?
#
loop_
_entity_poly.entity_id
_entity_poly.type
_entity_poly.pdbx_seq_one_letter_code
_entity_poly.pdbx_strand_id
1 'polypeptide(L)' 'LGLIDMYNAGAAIQSVEYADNNKGGSVKMQVRGCGRFGAYTSQKPKRLLLNMKEALLSYDRDNCLFTFT' A
#
# COMPACT_ATOMS: atom_id res chain seq x y z
N LEU A 1 5.00 -2.81 5.76
CA LEU A 1 3.81 -2.97 4.90
C LEU A 1 2.83 -3.84 5.66
N GLY A 2 1.57 -3.44 5.86
CA GLY A 2 0.59 -4.23 6.62
C GLY A 2 -0.56 -3.40 7.16
N LEU A 3 -1.50 -4.04 7.86
CA LEU A 3 -2.51 -3.30 8.62
C LEU A 3 -1.83 -2.59 9.80
N ILE A 4 -2.22 -1.35 10.04
CA ILE A 4 -1.75 -0.55 11.17
C ILE A 4 -2.90 -0.38 12.16
N ASP A 5 -2.57 -0.16 13.43
CA ASP A 5 -3.52 -0.09 14.55
C ASP A 5 -4.32 -1.39 14.79
N MET A 6 -3.77 -2.54 14.37
CA MET A 6 -4.40 -3.86 14.48
C MET A 6 -3.45 -4.94 14.98
N TYR A 7 -4.02 -6.00 15.57
CA TYR A 7 -3.30 -7.22 15.93
C TYR A 7 -3.01 -8.03 14.66
N ASN A 8 -1.82 -7.83 14.07
CA ASN A 8 -1.41 -8.52 12.85
C ASN A 8 -1.10 -9.98 13.15
N ALA A 9 -2.07 -10.87 12.95
CA ALA A 9 -1.80 -12.31 12.90
C ALA A 9 -1.12 -12.66 11.56
N GLY A 10 0.19 -12.36 11.43
CA GLY A 10 1.16 -12.92 10.46
C GLY A 10 0.84 -13.00 8.95
N ALA A 11 -0.33 -12.60 8.48
CA ALA A 11 -0.87 -12.99 7.17
C ALA A 11 -1.69 -11.87 6.49
N ALA A 12 -1.42 -10.61 6.83
CA ALA A 12 -2.10 -9.47 6.23
C ALA A 12 -1.73 -9.28 4.74
N ILE A 13 -0.56 -9.75 4.30
CA ILE A 13 -0.13 -9.70 2.90
C ILE A 13 -0.19 -11.11 2.32
N GLN A 14 -0.94 -11.29 1.24
CA GLN A 14 -1.12 -12.57 0.54
C GLN A 14 -0.22 -12.69 -0.68
N SER A 15 -0.03 -11.61 -1.43
CA SER A 15 0.88 -11.58 -2.58
C SER A 15 1.40 -10.17 -2.84
N VAL A 16 2.56 -10.11 -3.49
CA VAL A 16 3.17 -8.87 -3.98
C VAL A 16 3.72 -9.13 -5.38
N GLU A 17 3.32 -8.31 -6.34
CA GLU A 17 3.76 -8.32 -7.73
C GLU A 17 4.39 -6.97 -8.04
N TYR A 18 5.58 -6.99 -8.66
CA TYR A 18 6.27 -5.80 -9.14
C TYR A 18 6.13 -5.76 -10.66
N ALA A 19 5.67 -4.63 -11.20
CA ALA A 19 5.64 -4.40 -12.63
C ALA A 19 6.46 -3.15 -12.94
N ASP A 20 7.54 -3.35 -13.69
CA ASP A 20 8.33 -2.26 -14.24
C ASP A 20 7.88 -2.01 -15.67
N ASN A 21 7.24 -0.88 -15.88
CA ASN A 21 6.81 -0.43 -17.20
C ASN A 21 7.68 0.77 -17.58
N ASN A 22 7.95 0.98 -18.87
CA ASN A 22 8.68 2.16 -19.38
C ASN A 22 8.07 3.54 -18.99
N LYS A 23 6.95 3.57 -18.26
CA LYS A 23 6.25 4.76 -17.75
C LYS A 23 6.32 4.91 -16.22
N GLY A 24 7.10 4.05 -15.54
CA GLY A 24 7.27 4.03 -14.08
C GLY A 24 6.92 2.66 -13.47
N GLY A 25 7.58 2.35 -12.36
CA GLY A 25 7.33 1.13 -11.60
C GLY A 25 6.00 1.16 -10.86
N SER A 26 5.36 0.00 -10.73
CA SER A 26 4.16 -0.21 -9.93
C SER A 26 4.29 -1.45 -9.05
N VAL A 27 3.65 -1.39 -7.89
CA VAL A 27 3.57 -2.53 -6.96
C VAL A 27 2.10 -2.85 -6.77
N LYS A 28 1.74 -4.11 -7.02
CA LYS A 28 0.40 -4.64 -6.80
C LYS A 28 0.46 -5.61 -5.64
N MET A 29 -0.46 -5.46 -4.70
CA MET A 29 -0.49 -6.28 -3.48
C MET A 29 -1.89 -6.85 -3.29
N GLN A 30 -1.97 -8.11 -2.86
CA GLN A 30 -3.18 -8.67 -2.28
C GLN A 30 -3.03 -8.67 -0.76
N VAL A 31 -4.03 -8.11 -0.09
CA VAL A 31 -4.03 -7.95 1.36
C VAL A 31 -5.29 -8.55 1.94
N ARG A 32 -5.16 -9.14 3.13
CA ARG A 32 -6.26 -9.74 3.88
C ARG A 32 -6.49 -8.99 5.18
N GLY A 33 -7.76 -8.79 5.50
CA GLY A 33 -8.23 -8.10 6.69
C GLY A 33 -8.87 -6.76 6.33
N CYS A 34 -9.62 -6.21 7.28
CA CYS A 34 -10.22 -4.89 7.19
C CYS A 34 -9.42 -3.91 8.05
N GLY A 35 -9.43 -2.62 7.72
CA GLY A 35 -8.78 -1.59 8.53
C GLY A 35 -7.76 -0.78 7.75
N ARG A 36 -7.04 0.07 8.47
CA ARG A 36 -6.07 0.99 7.87
C ARG A 36 -4.83 0.20 7.44
N PHE A 37 -4.49 0.26 6.16
CA PHE A 37 -3.25 -0.32 5.66
C PHE A 37 -2.17 0.75 5.57
N GLY A 38 -0.94 0.39 5.93
CA GLY A 38 0.22 1.26 5.94
C GLY A 38 1.45 0.62 5.30
N ALA A 39 2.23 1.45 4.61
CA ALA A 39 3.41 0.99 3.90
C ALA A 39 4.45 2.10 3.73
N TYR A 40 5.72 1.76 3.97
CA TYR A 40 6.84 2.69 3.83
C TYR A 40 7.30 2.74 2.38
N THR A 41 7.50 3.95 1.87
CA THR A 41 7.95 4.20 0.49
C THR A 41 8.92 5.37 0.45
N SER A 42 10.05 5.20 -0.24
CA SER A 42 11.08 6.24 -0.42
C SER A 42 10.59 7.47 -1.18
N GLN A 43 9.52 7.32 -1.97
CA GLN A 43 8.86 8.41 -2.68
C GLN A 43 7.35 8.29 -2.55
N LYS A 44 6.65 9.43 -2.54
CA LYS A 44 5.19 9.46 -2.54
C LYS A 44 4.63 8.79 -3.80
N PRO A 45 3.78 7.75 -3.69
CA PRO A 45 3.10 7.16 -4.84
C PRO A 45 2.27 8.20 -5.60
N LYS A 46 2.32 8.16 -6.93
CA LYS A 46 1.54 9.09 -7.79
C LYS A 46 0.05 8.75 -7.83
N ARG A 47 -0.28 7.46 -7.75
CA ARG A 47 -1.66 6.93 -7.81
C ARG A 47 -1.77 5.68 -6.97
N LEU A 48 -2.94 5.48 -6.36
CA LEU A 48 -3.31 4.26 -5.63
C LEU A 48 -4.61 3.71 -6.23
N LEU A 49 -4.62 2.40 -6.51
CA LEU A 49 -5.83 1.69 -6.89
C LEU A 49 -6.18 0.67 -5.80
N LEU A 50 -7.36 0.78 -5.22
CA LEU A 50 -7.93 -0.22 -4.33
C LEU A 50 -9.03 -0.98 -5.07
N ASN A 51 -8.87 -2.30 -5.22
CA ASN A 51 -9.82 -3.14 -5.99
C ASN A 51 -10.13 -2.56 -7.37
N MET A 52 -9.09 -2.13 -8.09
CA MET A 52 -9.15 -1.53 -9.44
C MET A 52 -9.88 -0.17 -9.52
N LYS A 53 -10.21 0.45 -8.38
CA LYS A 53 -10.78 1.80 -8.32
C LYS A 53 -9.78 2.79 -7.73
N GLU A 54 -9.77 4.01 -8.23
CA GLU A 54 -8.91 5.06 -7.69
C GLU A 54 -9.29 5.38 -6.24
N ALA A 55 -8.29 5.41 -5.37
CA ALA A 55 -8.46 5.61 -3.94
C ALA A 55 -7.61 6.78 -3.44
N LEU A 56 -8.08 7.41 -2.37
CA LEU A 56 -7.33 8.46 -1.70
C LEU A 56 -6.10 7.88 -1.00
N LEU A 57 -4.98 8.57 -1.15
CA LEU A 57 -3.71 8.24 -0.53
C LEU A 57 -3.36 9.32 0.49
N SER A 58 -3.17 8.91 1.75
CA SER A 58 -2.48 9.75 2.74
C SER A 58 -0.99 9.43 2.71
N TYR A 59 -0.12 10.44 2.70
CA TYR A 59 1.33 10.27 2.73
C TYR A 59 1.94 11.22 3.73
N ASP A 60 2.55 10.63 4.77
CA ASP A 60 3.41 11.30 5.73
C ASP A 60 4.84 11.29 5.17
N ARG A 61 5.32 12.48 4.80
CA ARG A 61 6.65 12.65 4.22
C ARG A 61 7.75 12.46 5.26
N ASP A 62 7.53 12.87 6.49
CA ASP A 62 8.55 12.84 7.53
C ASP A 62 8.84 11.40 7.96
N ASN A 63 7.82 10.55 7.94
CA ASN A 63 7.93 9.13 8.25
C ASN A 63 8.03 8.23 7.01
N CYS A 64 8.05 8.81 5.80
CA CYS A 64 7.99 8.06 4.53
C CYS A 64 6.85 7.03 4.48
N LEU A 65 5.72 7.32 5.12
CA LEU A 65 4.63 6.35 5.35
C LEU A 65 3.41 6.75 4.52
N PHE A 66 2.96 5.86 3.64
CA PHE A 66 1.63 5.99 3.04
C PHE A 66 0.60 5.13 3.77
N THR A 67 -0.64 5.61 3.81
CA THR A 67 -1.78 4.88 4.40
C THR A 67 -3.05 5.02 3.57
N PHE A 68 -3.91 4.00 3.61
CA PHE A 68 -5.25 4.00 3.02
C PHE A 68 -6.21 3.09 3.82
N THR A 69 -7.51 3.16 3.53
CA THR A 69 -8.57 2.30 4.11
C THR A 69 -9.50 1.84 3.00
#